data_AF-A0A9E5NS87-F1
#
_entry.id   AF-A0A9E5NS87-F1
#
_cell.length_a   1.000
_cell.length_b   1.000
_cell.length_c   1.000
_cell.angle_alpha   90.00
_cell.angle_beta   90.00
_cell.angle_gamma   90.00
#
_symmetry.space_group_name_H-M   'P 1'
#
loop_
_entity.id
_entity.type
_entity.pdbx_description
1 polymer ?
#
loop_
_entity_poly.entity_id
_entity_poly.type
_entity_poly.pdbx_seq_one_letter_code
_entity_poly.pdbx_strand_id
1 'polypeptide(L)'
;GLIPEYLAQVENSVAIHGLEFPWIRINIDNPPLNDVRVRQALNYAIDKEALAEALYGGYAGVADGQILTPGHFGYNPDVEAYPYDPEMAMDLLEDA
;
A
#
# COMPACT_ATOMS: atom_id res chain seq x y z
N GLY A 1 8.70 7.58 -12.43
CA GLY A 1 9.67 6.67 -13.10
C GLY A 1 9.47 6.72 -14.61
N LEU A 2 10.32 6.09 -15.42
CA LEU A 2 10.05 5.92 -16.86
C LEU A 2 8.77 5.08 -17.05
N ILE A 3 7.95 5.39 -18.06
CA ILE A 3 6.78 4.57 -18.39
C ILE A 3 7.20 3.18 -18.91
N PRO A 4 6.40 2.12 -18.67
CA PRO A 4 6.81 0.72 -18.90
C PRO A 4 7.35 0.41 -20.30
N GLU A 5 6.82 1.07 -21.34
CA GLU A 5 7.24 0.91 -22.73
C GLU A 5 8.73 1.23 -22.97
N TYR A 6 9.33 2.08 -22.14
CA TYR A 6 10.75 2.44 -22.25
C TYR A 6 11.69 1.53 -21.47
N LEU A 7 11.18 0.69 -20.54
CA LEU A 7 12.03 -0.18 -19.73
C LEU A 7 12.69 -1.30 -20.56
N ALA A 8 11.97 -1.82 -21.56
CA ALA A 8 12.47 -2.85 -22.48
C ALA A 8 13.56 -2.35 -23.45
N GLN A 9 13.71 -1.03 -23.60
CA GLN A 9 14.69 -0.41 -24.51
C GLN A 9 16.03 -0.11 -23.83
N VAL A 10 16.11 -0.27 -22.51
CA VAL A 10 17.31 0.03 -21.74
C VAL A 10 17.89 -1.28 -21.24
N GLU A 11 18.89 -1.77 -21.98
CA GLU A 11 19.59 -3.06 -21.81
C GLU A 11 20.22 -3.27 -20.41
N ASN A 12 20.26 -2.23 -19.57
CA ASN A 12 20.79 -2.24 -18.20
C ASN A 12 19.90 -1.48 -17.19
N SER A 13 18.58 -1.43 -17.38
CA SER A 13 17.72 -0.75 -16.40
C SER A 13 17.67 -1.53 -15.08
N VAL A 14 17.95 -0.84 -13.97
CA VAL A 14 17.72 -1.34 -12.61
C VAL A 14 16.41 -0.74 -12.13
N ALA A 15 15.45 -1.59 -11.77
CA ALA A 15 14.26 -1.16 -11.06
C ALA A 15 14.66 -0.77 -9.64
N ILE A 16 14.60 0.52 -9.33
CA ILE A 16 14.76 1.06 -7.98
C ILE A 16 13.42 1.58 -7.50
N HIS A 17 13.17 1.52 -6.19
CA HIS A 17 12.00 2.18 -5.61
C HIS A 17 12.01 3.66 -5.97
N GLY A 18 10.98 4.10 -6.69
CA GLY A 18 10.76 5.51 -6.98
C GLY A 18 10.40 6.28 -5.71
N LEU A 19 10.46 7.61 -5.79
CA LEU A 19 10.01 8.51 -4.72
C LEU A 19 8.48 8.66 -4.69
N GLU A 20 7.79 8.18 -5.72
CA GLU A 20 6.34 8.21 -5.81
C GLU A 20 5.75 7.16 -4.88
N PHE A 21 4.90 7.62 -3.96
CA PHE A 21 4.26 6.79 -2.94
C PHE A 21 2.77 7.14 -2.91
N PRO A 22 1.94 6.52 -3.77
CA PRO A 22 0.50 6.78 -3.77
C PRO A 22 -0.15 6.16 -2.53
N TRP A 23 -1.01 6.91 -1.85
CA TRP A 23 -1.80 6.40 -0.73
C TRP A 23 -3.19 7.03 -0.69
N ILE A 24 -4.12 6.35 -0.02
CA ILE A 24 -5.45 6.87 0.26
C ILE A 24 -5.42 7.48 1.66
N ARG A 25 -5.74 8.77 1.75
CA ARG A 25 -5.95 9.43 3.04
C ARG A 25 -7.38 9.20 3.49
N ILE A 26 -7.55 8.69 4.70
CA ILE A 26 -8.85 8.53 5.35
C ILE A 26 -9.14 9.78 6.19
N ASN A 27 -10.29 10.44 5.96
CA ASN A 27 -10.71 11.57 6.76
C ASN A 27 -11.35 11.11 8.08
N ILE A 28 -10.60 11.24 9.18
CA ILE A 28 -11.02 10.79 10.51
C ILE A 28 -12.08 11.67 11.17
N ASP A 29 -12.41 12.83 10.60
CA ASP A 29 -13.46 13.71 11.15
C ASP A 29 -14.86 13.32 10.66
N ASN A 30 -14.95 12.39 9.70
CA ASN A 30 -16.21 11.96 9.09
C ASN A 30 -16.63 10.57 9.60
N PRO A 31 -17.70 10.44 10.40
CA PRO A 31 -18.21 9.12 10.79
C PRO A 31 -18.65 8.27 9.59
N PRO A 32 -18.40 6.94 9.59
CA PRO A 32 -17.80 6.14 10.68
C PRO A 32 -16.26 6.03 10.62
N LEU A 33 -15.58 6.80 9.77
CA LEU A 33 -14.12 6.73 9.59
C LEU A 33 -13.31 7.27 10.79
N ASN A 34 -13.99 7.89 11.75
CA ASN A 34 -13.43 8.30 13.04
C ASN A 34 -13.10 7.09 13.93
N ASP A 35 -13.77 5.94 13.76
CA ASP A 35 -13.45 4.71 14.47
C ASP A 35 -12.18 4.04 13.90
N VAL A 36 -11.25 3.64 14.77
CA VAL A 36 -10.01 2.97 14.35
C VAL A 36 -10.26 1.60 13.73
N ARG A 37 -11.26 0.86 14.20
CA ARG A 37 -11.61 -0.48 13.72
C ARG A 37 -12.13 -0.41 12.29
N VAL A 38 -12.93 0.60 11.96
CA VAL A 38 -13.37 0.86 10.58
C VAL A 38 -12.18 1.13 9.67
N ARG A 39 -11.17 1.90 10.13
CA ARG A 39 -9.97 2.17 9.31
C ARG A 39 -9.07 0.94 9.16
N GLN A 40 -8.99 0.09 10.18
CA GLN A 40 -8.28 -1.18 10.10
C GLN A 40 -8.99 -2.13 9.15
N ALA A 41 -10.32 -2.24 9.22
CA ALA A 41 -11.11 -3.03 8.28
C ALA A 41 -10.86 -2.63 6.83
N LEU A 42 -10.84 -1.32 6.55
CA LEU A 42 -10.49 -0.81 5.21
C LEU A 42 -9.08 -1.22 4.75
N ASN A 43 -8.12 -1.40 5.65
CA ASN A 43 -6.78 -1.87 5.28
C ASN A 43 -6.73 -3.37 4.99
N TYR A 44 -7.51 -4.19 5.71
CA TYR A 44 -7.62 -5.63 5.51
C TYR A 44 -8.48 -5.99 4.29
N ALA A 45 -9.47 -5.17 3.94
CA ALA A 45 -10.41 -5.43 2.84
C ALA A 45 -9.82 -5.22 1.42
N ILE A 46 -8.64 -4.62 1.30
CA ILE A 46 -8.07 -4.22 0.00
C ILE A 46 -6.88 -5.11 -0.35
N ASP A 47 -7.00 -5.84 -1.46
CA ASP A 47 -5.90 -6.58 -2.07
C ASP A 47 -4.95 -5.60 -2.80
N LYS A 48 -3.91 -5.17 -2.08
CA LYS A 48 -2.93 -4.20 -2.56
C LYS A 48 -2.03 -4.78 -3.65
N GLU A 49 -1.77 -6.08 -3.63
CA GLU A 49 -0.96 -6.75 -4.65
C GLU A 49 -1.73 -6.82 -5.97
N ALA A 50 -3.00 -7.23 -5.93
CA ALA A 50 -3.86 -7.22 -7.11
C ALA A 50 -4.04 -5.81 -7.68
N LEU A 51 -4.15 -4.79 -6.82
CA LEU A 51 -4.22 -3.39 -7.23
C LEU A 51 -2.91 -2.92 -7.88
N ALA A 52 -1.76 -3.29 -7.31
CA ALA A 52 -0.45 -2.97 -7.84
C ALA A 52 -0.24 -3.58 -9.24
N GLU A 53 -0.63 -4.85 -9.41
CA GLU A 53 -0.59 -5.54 -10.70
C GLU A 53 -1.51 -4.86 -11.72
N ALA A 54 -2.78 -4.62 -11.36
CA ALA A 54 -3.77 -4.07 -12.28
C ALA A 54 -3.49 -2.63 -12.70
N LEU A 55 -2.97 -1.79 -11.80
CA LEU A 55 -2.72 -0.37 -12.08
C LEU A 55 -1.31 -0.07 -12.61
N TYR A 56 -0.31 -0.86 -12.20
CA TYR A 56 1.09 -0.57 -12.48
C TYR A 56 1.80 -1.70 -13.24
N GLY A 57 1.11 -2.78 -13.62
CA GLY A 57 1.68 -3.87 -14.43
C GLY A 57 2.83 -4.61 -13.76
N GLY A 58 2.78 -4.77 -12.44
CA GLY A 58 3.81 -5.44 -11.64
C GLY A 58 5.05 -4.59 -11.33
N TYR A 59 5.06 -3.31 -11.73
CA TYR A 59 6.19 -2.40 -11.48
C TYR A 59 6.08 -1.58 -10.19
N ALA A 60 5.03 -1.80 -9.39
CA ALA A 60 4.86 -1.20 -8.08
C ALA A 60 5.01 -2.26 -6.99
N GLY A 61 5.76 -1.95 -5.94
CA GLY A 61 5.79 -2.75 -4.71
C GLY A 61 4.75 -2.23 -3.73
N VAL A 62 4.09 -3.15 -3.00
CA VAL A 62 3.23 -2.79 -1.87
C VAL A 62 4.10 -2.27 -0.72
N ALA A 63 3.64 -1.23 -0.04
CA ALA A 63 4.36 -0.64 1.08
C ALA A 63 4.33 -1.52 2.33
N ASP A 64 5.42 -1.54 3.10
CA ASP A 64 5.62 -2.30 4.35
C ASP A 64 4.79 -1.77 5.55
N GLY A 65 3.63 -1.16 5.31
CA GLY A 65 2.81 -0.56 6.39
C GLY A 65 3.31 0.79 6.90
N GLN A 66 4.37 1.34 6.31
CA GLN A 66 4.91 2.66 6.62
C GLN A 66 5.22 3.46 5.35
N ILE A 67 5.36 4.78 5.48
CA ILE A 67 5.68 5.67 4.35
C ILE A 67 7.16 5.61 3.96
N LEU A 68 8.02 5.29 4.93
CA LEU A 68 9.46 5.23 4.73
C LEU A 68 9.84 3.92 4.02
N THR A 69 10.83 4.01 3.13
CA THR A 69 11.47 2.83 2.49
C THR A 69 12.89 2.63 3.04
N PRO A 70 13.57 1.49 2.83
CA PRO A 70 14.87 1.19 3.44
C PRO A 70 15.99 2.23 3.27
N GLY A 71 15.90 3.11 2.26
CA GLY A 71 16.85 4.21 2.04
C GLY A 71 16.59 5.46 2.90
N HIS A 72 15.46 5.54 3.59
CA HIS A 72 15.07 6.70 4.38
C HIS A 72 15.55 6.58 5.84
N PHE A 73 16.06 7.68 6.39
CA PHE A 73 16.35 7.77 7.82
C PHE A 73 15.07 7.57 8.64
N GLY A 74 15.11 6.64 9.60
CA GLY A 74 13.96 6.29 10.45
C GLY A 74 13.08 5.15 9.92
N TYR A 75 13.43 4.51 8.81
CA TYR A 75 12.77 3.27 8.38
C TYR A 75 12.88 2.19 9.46
N ASN A 76 11.77 1.52 9.75
CA ASN A 76 11.71 0.43 10.71
C ASN A 76 11.41 -0.90 9.99
N PRO A 77 12.38 -1.82 9.85
CA PRO A 77 12.15 -3.10 9.16
C PRO A 77 11.18 -4.04 9.89
N ASP A 78 10.84 -3.76 11.15
CA ASP A 78 9.93 -4.60 11.95
C ASP A 78 8.45 -4.22 11.79
N VAL A 79 8.13 -3.17 11.02
CA VAL A 79 6.74 -2.82 10.70
C VAL A 79 6.29 -3.63 9.50
N GLU A 80 5.12 -4.26 9.62
CA GLU A 80 4.50 -5.03 8.56
C GLU A 80 3.23 -4.35 8.06
N ALA A 81 2.94 -4.53 6.78
CA ALA A 81 1.70 -4.08 6.17
C ALA A 81 0.52 -4.93 6.66
N TYR A 82 -0.67 -4.32 6.75
CA TYR A 82 -1.90 -5.09 6.89
C TYR A 82 -2.06 -6.05 5.71
N PRO A 83 -2.19 -7.37 5.95
CA PRO A 83 -2.45 -8.35 4.91
C PRO A 83 -3.85 -8.15 4.32
N TYR A 84 -4.07 -8.71 3.14
CA TYR A 84 -5.42 -8.84 2.59
C TYR A 84 -6.17 -9.97 3.31
N ASP A 85 -7.18 -9.60 4.08
CA ASP A 85 -8.01 -10.51 4.88
C ASP A 85 -9.45 -9.96 4.99
N PRO A 86 -10.33 -10.27 4.03
CA PRO A 86 -11.72 -9.83 4.05
C PRO A 86 -12.52 -10.33 5.26
N GLU A 87 -12.16 -11.47 5.85
CA GLU A 87 -12.85 -12.02 7.01
C GLU A 87 -12.56 -11.15 8.24
N MET A 88 -11.27 -10.88 8.51
CA MET A 88 -10.85 -9.94 9.57
C MET A 88 -11.44 -8.54 9.37
N ALA A 89 -11.56 -8.08 8.12
CA ALA A 89 -12.18 -6.79 7.83
C ALA A 89 -13.66 -6.76 8.25
N MET A 90 -14.40 -7.84 8.01
CA MET A 90 -15.80 -7.95 8.40
C MET A 90 -15.94 -8.03 9.92
N ASP A 91 -15.13 -8.83 10.61
CA ASP A 91 -15.12 -8.91 12.08
C ASP A 91 -14.91 -7.53 12.71
N LEU A 92 -13.95 -6.75 12.19
CA LEU A 92 -13.68 -5.39 12.67
C LEU A 92 -14.82 -4.41 12.42
N LEU A 93 -15.62 -4.60 11.36
CA LEU A 93 -16.79 -3.77 11.07
C LEU A 93 -17.99 -4.15 11.94
N GLU A 94 -18.12 -5.41 12.34
CA GLU A 94 -19.16 -5.86 13.27
C GLU A 94 -18.93 -5.33 14.69
N ASP A 95 -17.66 -5.25 15.10
CA ASP A 95 -17.29 -4.71 16.40
C ASP A 95 -17.38 -3.17 16.47
N ALA A 96 -17.36 -2.48 15.34
CA ALA A 96 -17.27 -1.01 15.23
C ALA A 96 -18.48 -0.24 15.78
#